data_AF-A0AA51HFF8-F1
#
_entry.id   AF-A0AA51HFF8-F1
#
_cell.length_a   1.000
_cell.length_b   1.000
_cell.length_c   1.000
_cell.angle_alpha   90.00
_cell.angle_beta   90.00
_cell.angle_gamma   90.00
#
_symmetry.space_group_name_H-M   'P 1'
#
loop_
_entity.id
_entity.type
_entity.pdbx_description
1 polymer ?
#
loop_
_entity_poly.entity_id
_entity_poly.type
_entity_poly.pdbx_seq_one_letter_code
_entity_poly.pdbx_strand_id
1 'polypeptide(L)'
;MNVNIYYGGRGLIEDPTIYVINKLTEVLNEIRVNVVRYNLYEEKNAIAVLPKTLKEADGVILATTVEWMGIGGYMQQFLDACWLYADKEHISKLYMLPVVMANSYGEREAELYLIKAWEMLGGIACNGLHAYVEDHVDFETNAAYGQIIEKQAESFYKIINQKTKMLPVSNSIIRNNVLRSASIDLTPQESEQLSMYVSDDTYVKKQKEDIEELAQIFKGMLGSQVNDNHQEFIRNLKENFHPLKEFKAIYAITITDTDKTLVIEVDGIKLNCFYGEKEDVDVNAKTTYDIINKIISGRMTMQRAFMSGDLTAKGNFKTLRTFDQVFQFNIL
;
A
#
# COMPACT_ATOMS: atom_id res chain seq x y z
N MET A 1 25.53 19.46 -15.52
CA MET A 1 25.85 18.32 -14.64
C MET A 1 25.21 18.62 -13.30
N ASN A 2 24.41 17.70 -12.79
CA ASN A 2 23.72 17.82 -11.51
C ASN A 2 24.34 16.86 -10.50
N VAL A 3 24.68 17.36 -9.31
CA VAL A 3 25.20 16.53 -8.22
C VAL A 3 24.32 16.69 -7.00
N ASN A 4 23.80 15.58 -6.49
CA ASN A 4 23.02 15.57 -5.26
C ASN A 4 23.92 15.19 -4.07
N ILE A 5 23.89 15.98 -3.00
CA ILE A 5 24.55 15.65 -1.73
C ILE A 5 23.48 15.18 -0.75
N TYR A 6 23.59 13.95 -0.25
CA TYR A 6 22.77 13.48 0.86
C TYR A 6 23.65 13.48 2.11
N TYR A 7 23.29 14.32 3.09
CA TYR A 7 24.02 14.45 4.33
C TYR A 7 23.27 13.74 5.47
N GLY A 8 23.90 12.69 6.00
CA GLY A 8 23.35 11.80 7.03
C GLY A 8 23.72 12.12 8.47
N GLY A 9 24.50 13.17 8.70
CA GLY A 9 24.80 13.65 10.05
C GLY A 9 23.63 14.42 10.69
N ARG A 10 23.84 14.93 11.90
CA ARG A 10 22.78 15.56 12.71
C ARG A 10 22.66 17.07 12.56
N GLY A 11 23.49 17.70 11.73
CA GLY A 11 23.51 19.15 11.60
C GLY A 11 24.10 19.88 12.81
N LEU A 12 24.99 19.23 13.55
CA LEU A 12 25.72 19.88 14.65
C LEU A 12 26.68 20.93 14.06
N ILE A 13 26.80 22.08 14.72
CA ILE A 13 27.63 23.21 14.23
C ILE A 13 29.09 22.77 14.05
N GLU A 14 29.60 21.96 14.97
CA GLU A 14 30.99 21.47 14.98
C GLU A 14 31.16 20.17 14.19
N ASP A 15 30.23 19.82 13.28
CA ASP A 15 30.36 18.63 12.47
C ASP A 15 31.34 18.85 11.30
N PRO A 16 32.52 18.20 11.31
CA PRO A 16 33.54 18.39 10.26
C PRO A 16 33.07 17.99 8.87
N THR A 17 32.08 17.08 8.75
CA THR A 17 31.51 16.70 7.46
C THR A 17 30.83 17.88 6.79
N ILE A 18 30.24 18.81 7.57
CA ILE A 18 29.58 20.01 7.03
C ILE A 18 30.60 20.93 6.34
N TYR A 19 31.78 21.12 6.93
CA TYR A 19 32.86 21.86 6.28
C TYR A 19 33.25 21.22 4.95
N VAL A 20 33.47 19.91 4.93
CA VAL A 20 33.89 19.19 3.71
C VAL A 20 32.85 19.31 2.60
N ILE A 21 31.55 19.07 2.89
CA ILE A 21 30.50 19.20 1.88
C ILE A 21 30.31 20.64 1.40
N ASN A 22 30.49 21.63 2.28
CA ASN A 22 30.42 23.04 1.88
C ASN A 22 31.58 23.39 0.94
N LYS A 23 32.79 22.92 1.23
CA LYS A 23 33.96 23.12 0.38
C LYS A 23 33.82 22.40 -0.97
N LEU A 24 33.33 21.15 -0.97
CA LEU A 24 33.00 20.43 -2.21
C LEU A 24 31.95 21.19 -3.04
N THR A 25 30.93 21.73 -2.37
CA THR A 25 29.86 22.51 -3.02
C THR A 25 30.39 23.79 -3.64
N GLU A 26 31.26 24.53 -2.95
CA GLU A 26 31.93 25.73 -3.46
C GLU A 26 32.68 25.42 -4.76
N VAL A 27 33.58 24.43 -4.73
CA VAL A 27 34.42 24.04 -5.87
C VAL A 27 33.59 23.55 -7.05
N LEU A 28 32.56 22.74 -6.81
CA LEU A 28 31.67 22.24 -7.86
C LEU A 28 30.84 23.37 -8.49
N ASN A 29 30.34 24.31 -7.68
CA ASN A 29 29.61 25.47 -8.19
C ASN A 29 30.50 26.39 -9.04
N GLU A 30 31.77 26.59 -8.66
CA GLU A 30 32.74 27.38 -9.43
C GLU A 30 32.92 26.84 -10.86
N ILE A 31 32.91 25.53 -11.04
CA ILE A 31 33.00 24.86 -12.34
C ILE A 31 31.62 24.64 -13.01
N ARG A 32 30.57 25.33 -12.54
CA ARG A 32 29.19 25.32 -13.08
C ARG A 32 28.49 23.97 -13.00
N VAL A 33 28.80 23.18 -11.98
CA VAL A 33 27.98 22.02 -11.59
C VAL A 33 26.85 22.50 -10.70
N ASN A 34 25.63 22.06 -10.98
CA ASN A 34 24.49 22.35 -10.11
C ASN A 34 24.49 21.37 -8.95
N VAL A 35 24.69 21.86 -7.73
CA VAL A 35 24.74 21.04 -6.52
C VAL A 35 23.48 21.23 -5.69
N VAL A 36 22.76 20.14 -5.40
CA VAL A 36 21.58 20.16 -4.53
C VAL A 36 21.86 19.34 -3.27
N ARG A 37 21.78 19.97 -2.10
CA ARG A 37 22.02 19.34 -0.80
C ARG A 37 20.71 18.96 -0.12
N TYR A 38 20.61 17.72 0.32
CA TYR A 38 19.52 17.16 1.12
C TYR A 38 20.05 16.80 2.49
N ASN A 39 19.61 17.52 3.51
CA ASN A 39 19.90 17.21 4.90
C ASN A 39 18.90 16.17 5.39
N LEU A 40 19.34 14.92 5.58
CA LEU A 40 18.41 13.84 5.91
C LEU A 40 17.77 14.01 7.29
N TYR A 41 18.41 14.76 8.20
CA TYR A 41 17.84 15.10 9.49
C TYR A 41 16.72 16.14 9.43
N GLU A 42 16.60 16.92 8.34
CA GLU A 42 15.49 17.85 8.11
C GLU A 42 14.32 17.11 7.44
N GLU A 43 14.65 16.18 6.54
CA GLU A 43 13.70 15.43 5.72
C GLU A 43 13.23 14.11 6.35
N LYS A 44 13.23 13.97 7.69
CA LYS A 44 13.03 12.67 8.40
C LYS A 44 11.81 11.88 7.91
N ASN A 45 10.70 12.58 7.69
CA ASN A 45 9.45 11.97 7.22
C ASN A 45 9.43 11.76 5.70
N ALA A 46 10.27 12.48 4.96
CA ALA A 46 10.35 12.45 3.50
C ALA A 46 11.54 11.63 2.96
N ILE A 47 12.36 10.98 3.81
CA ILE A 47 13.50 10.18 3.34
C ILE A 47 13.08 9.12 2.31
N ALA A 48 11.90 8.52 2.48
CA ALA A 48 11.35 7.52 1.55
C ALA A 48 11.09 8.07 0.13
N VAL A 49 10.91 9.38 -0.04
CA VAL A 49 10.67 10.00 -1.36
C VAL A 49 11.93 10.58 -2.01
N LEU A 50 13.01 10.78 -1.25
CA LEU A 50 14.28 11.28 -1.76
C LEU A 50 14.91 10.44 -2.88
N PRO A 51 14.74 9.10 -2.98
CA PRO A 51 15.22 8.35 -4.14
C PRO A 51 14.73 8.88 -5.49
N LYS A 52 13.58 9.59 -5.53
CA LYS A 52 13.07 10.22 -6.76
C LYS A 52 14.00 11.32 -7.28
N THR A 53 14.70 12.02 -6.40
CA THR A 53 15.60 13.12 -6.76
C THR A 53 16.87 12.63 -7.47
N LEU A 54 17.17 11.33 -7.37
CA LEU A 54 18.26 10.69 -8.11
C LEU A 54 18.06 10.73 -9.63
N LYS A 55 16.81 10.79 -10.13
CA LYS A 55 16.50 10.76 -11.57
C LYS A 55 17.10 11.92 -12.36
N GLU A 56 17.33 13.04 -11.70
CA GLU A 56 17.86 14.27 -12.30
C GLU A 56 19.36 14.44 -12.04
N ALA A 57 19.97 13.54 -11.26
CA ALA A 57 21.38 13.62 -10.88
C ALA A 57 22.26 12.91 -11.92
N ASP A 58 23.48 13.44 -12.11
CA ASP A 58 24.57 12.77 -12.83
C ASP A 58 25.57 12.15 -11.84
N GLY A 59 25.64 12.69 -10.63
CA GLY A 59 26.49 12.22 -9.54
C GLY A 59 25.84 12.41 -8.17
N VAL A 60 26.29 11.63 -7.21
CA VAL A 60 25.80 11.63 -5.84
C VAL A 60 26.98 11.75 -4.88
N ILE A 61 26.84 12.54 -3.82
CA ILE A 61 27.77 12.56 -2.70
C ILE A 61 27.02 12.04 -1.48
N LEU A 62 27.46 10.92 -0.93
CA LEU A 62 26.93 10.39 0.32
C LEU A 62 27.86 10.83 1.45
N ALA A 63 27.40 11.81 2.22
CA ALA A 63 28.19 12.42 3.29
C ALA A 63 27.61 12.01 4.65
N THR A 64 28.45 11.50 5.55
CA THR A 64 28.00 11.17 6.91
C THR A 64 29.11 11.39 7.93
N THR A 65 28.70 11.53 9.18
CA THR A 65 29.59 11.60 10.33
C THR A 65 29.40 10.33 11.11
N VAL A 66 30.51 9.68 11.49
CA VAL A 66 30.44 8.38 12.16
C VAL A 66 29.72 8.53 13.50
N GLU A 67 28.61 7.80 13.63
CA GLU A 67 27.83 7.69 14.87
C GLU A 67 27.89 6.25 15.36
N TRP A 68 28.37 6.05 16.60
CA TRP A 68 28.35 4.74 17.27
C TRP A 68 28.89 3.58 16.38
N MET A 69 29.96 3.85 15.62
CA MET A 69 30.64 2.92 14.69
C MET A 69 29.95 2.70 13.32
N GLY A 70 28.96 3.49 12.94
CA GLY A 70 28.24 3.32 11.68
C GLY A 70 28.02 4.60 10.89
N ILE A 71 27.33 4.45 9.75
CA ILE A 71 27.00 5.54 8.82
C ILE A 71 25.83 6.43 9.31
N GLY A 72 25.29 6.18 10.50
CA GLY A 72 24.13 6.89 11.04
C GLY A 72 22.77 6.35 10.55
N GLY A 73 21.74 6.49 11.37
CA GLY A 73 20.41 5.95 11.09
C GLY A 73 19.71 6.61 9.89
N TYR A 74 19.91 7.92 9.67
CA TYR A 74 19.31 8.62 8.55
C TYR A 74 19.90 8.19 7.20
N MET A 75 21.22 8.02 7.13
CA MET A 75 21.87 7.50 5.92
C MET A 75 21.44 6.06 5.64
N GLN A 76 21.34 5.23 6.68
CA GLN A 76 20.81 3.86 6.54
C GLN A 76 19.40 3.87 5.95
N GLN A 77 18.49 4.67 6.52
CA GLN A 77 17.11 4.80 6.01
C GLN A 77 17.07 5.29 4.56
N PHE A 78 17.95 6.20 4.17
CA PHE A 78 18.04 6.67 2.79
C PHE A 78 18.52 5.55 1.84
N LEU A 79 19.50 4.75 2.24
CA LEU A 79 19.97 3.60 1.46
C LEU A 79 18.92 2.50 1.36
N ASP A 80 18.16 2.25 2.43
CA ASP A 80 17.03 1.31 2.43
C ASP A 80 15.90 1.82 1.50
N ALA A 81 15.59 3.11 1.54
CA ALA A 81 14.66 3.74 0.60
C ALA A 81 15.16 3.64 -0.85
N CYS A 82 16.46 3.83 -1.09
CA CYS A 82 17.05 3.61 -2.40
C CYS A 82 16.94 2.14 -2.82
N TRP A 83 17.08 1.19 -1.87
CA TRP A 83 16.91 -0.23 -2.13
C TRP A 83 15.49 -0.54 -2.63
N LEU A 84 14.47 0.02 -1.97
CA LEU A 84 13.07 -0.28 -2.24
C LEU A 84 12.50 0.50 -3.44
N TYR A 85 12.80 1.80 -3.56
CA TYR A 85 12.06 2.70 -4.47
C TYR A 85 12.90 3.31 -5.59
N ALA A 86 14.23 3.24 -5.53
CA ALA A 86 15.04 3.86 -6.58
C ALA A 86 15.04 3.02 -7.86
N ASP A 87 15.05 3.73 -8.99
CA ASP A 87 15.27 3.13 -10.30
C ASP A 87 16.72 2.60 -10.39
N LYS A 88 16.83 1.26 -10.37
CA LYS A 88 18.11 0.55 -10.43
C LYS A 88 18.84 0.75 -11.76
N GLU A 89 18.11 0.93 -12.86
CA GLU A 89 18.71 1.16 -14.16
C GLU A 89 19.37 2.54 -14.19
N HIS A 90 18.70 3.53 -13.60
CA HIS A 90 19.26 4.87 -13.44
C HIS A 90 20.47 4.87 -12.51
N ILE A 91 20.37 4.24 -11.33
CA ILE A 91 21.48 4.12 -10.38
C ILE A 91 22.73 3.50 -11.04
N SER A 92 22.56 2.54 -11.95
CA SER A 92 23.70 1.90 -12.64
C SER A 92 24.59 2.86 -13.45
N LYS A 93 24.08 4.06 -13.75
CA LYS A 93 24.77 5.11 -14.50
C LYS A 93 25.28 6.23 -13.57
N LEU A 94 24.94 6.20 -12.28
CA LEU A 94 25.30 7.23 -11.31
C LEU A 94 26.65 6.94 -10.63
N TYR A 95 27.47 7.98 -10.57
CA TYR A 95 28.72 7.98 -9.81
C TYR A 95 28.48 8.47 -8.39
N MET A 96 29.07 7.80 -7.41
CA MET A 96 28.94 8.15 -5.99
C MET A 96 30.29 8.44 -5.36
N LEU A 97 30.41 9.58 -4.68
CA LEU A 97 31.54 9.96 -3.85
C LEU A 97 31.16 9.79 -2.38
N PRO A 98 31.79 8.87 -1.63
CA PRO A 98 31.57 8.77 -0.20
C PRO A 98 32.40 9.83 0.54
N VAL A 99 31.81 10.47 1.54
CA VAL A 99 32.47 11.45 2.42
C VAL A 99 32.15 11.09 3.86
N VAL A 100 33.16 10.72 4.63
CA VAL A 100 32.96 10.22 6.00
C VAL A 100 33.93 10.89 6.96
N MET A 101 33.42 11.68 7.91
CA MET A 101 34.27 12.23 8.98
C MET A 101 33.96 11.54 10.32
N ALA A 102 34.93 11.48 11.21
CA ALA A 102 34.75 10.94 12.55
C ALA A 102 35.47 11.80 13.59
N ASN A 103 34.83 12.00 14.74
CA ASN A 103 35.47 12.61 15.92
C ASN A 103 36.02 11.54 16.87
N SER A 104 36.05 10.27 16.44
CA SER A 104 36.50 9.14 17.27
C SER A 104 37.22 8.09 16.43
N TYR A 105 36.49 7.07 15.96
CA TYR A 105 37.03 5.96 15.18
C TYR A 105 35.93 5.38 14.28
N GLY A 106 36.32 4.83 13.12
CA GLY A 106 35.46 4.01 12.28
C GLY A 106 35.13 4.61 10.91
N GLU A 107 35.78 5.71 10.54
CA GLU A 107 35.57 6.42 9.28
C GLU A 107 35.86 5.55 8.06
N ARG A 108 36.88 4.68 8.15
CA ARG A 108 37.25 3.75 7.08
C ARG A 108 36.22 2.66 6.88
N GLU A 109 35.74 2.07 7.97
CA GLU A 109 34.71 1.04 7.94
C GLU A 109 33.38 1.60 7.42
N ALA A 110 33.02 2.81 7.84
CA ALA A 110 31.84 3.51 7.36
C ALA A 110 31.94 3.91 5.87
N GLU A 111 33.08 4.39 5.39
CA GLU A 111 33.30 4.65 3.96
C GLU A 111 33.14 3.36 3.14
N LEU A 112 33.79 2.27 3.58
CA LEU A 112 33.69 0.98 2.93
C LEU A 112 32.25 0.45 2.92
N TYR A 113 31.48 0.72 3.98
CA TYR A 113 30.07 0.39 4.04
C TYR A 113 29.26 1.16 2.98
N LEU A 114 29.46 2.48 2.84
CA LEU A 114 28.80 3.28 1.82
C LEU A 114 29.13 2.81 0.40
N ILE A 115 30.40 2.49 0.14
CA ILE A 115 30.85 1.93 -1.15
C ILE A 115 30.10 0.64 -1.45
N LYS A 116 30.13 -0.33 -0.52
CA LYS A 116 29.46 -1.62 -0.69
C LYS A 116 27.95 -1.46 -0.88
N ALA A 117 27.31 -0.59 -0.11
CA ALA A 117 25.87 -0.33 -0.22
C ALA A 117 25.52 0.24 -1.60
N TRP A 118 26.28 1.22 -2.09
CA TRP A 118 26.03 1.83 -3.39
C TRP A 118 26.30 0.88 -4.56
N GLU A 119 27.38 0.09 -4.50
CA GLU A 119 27.65 -0.98 -5.47
C GLU A 119 26.55 -2.05 -5.46
N MET A 120 26.03 -2.39 -4.28
CA MET A 120 24.90 -3.31 -4.13
C MET A 120 23.62 -2.72 -4.72
N LEU A 121 23.42 -1.40 -4.64
CA LEU A 121 22.37 -0.65 -5.33
C LEU A 121 22.61 -0.52 -6.85
N GLY A 122 23.82 -0.83 -7.31
CA GLY A 122 24.19 -1.05 -8.70
C GLY A 122 24.97 0.10 -9.30
N GLY A 123 25.23 1.15 -8.52
CA GLY A 123 25.91 2.35 -8.98
C GLY A 123 27.43 2.24 -8.92
N ILE A 124 28.09 3.29 -9.40
CA ILE A 124 29.53 3.33 -9.57
C ILE A 124 30.15 4.10 -8.40
N ALA A 125 30.79 3.39 -7.47
CA ALA A 125 31.48 4.04 -6.36
C ALA A 125 32.86 4.57 -6.80
N CYS A 126 33.16 5.81 -6.41
CA CYS A 126 34.46 6.45 -6.56
C CYS A 126 35.23 6.40 -5.23
N ASN A 127 36.54 6.64 -5.28
CA ASN A 127 37.32 6.83 -4.07
C ASN A 127 36.82 8.10 -3.35
N GLY A 128 36.56 8.00 -2.05
CA GLY A 128 35.97 9.06 -1.25
C GLY A 128 36.97 9.88 -0.45
N LEU A 129 36.42 10.61 0.52
CA LEU A 129 37.16 11.26 1.59
C LEU A 129 36.78 10.61 2.91
N HIS A 130 37.78 10.22 3.70
CA HIS A 130 37.59 9.85 5.09
C HIS A 130 38.65 10.52 5.96
N ALA A 131 38.25 11.06 7.12
CA ALA A 131 39.20 11.62 8.06
C ALA A 131 38.69 11.56 9.51
N TYR A 132 39.64 11.38 10.42
CA TYR A 132 39.45 11.67 11.83
C TYR A 132 39.74 13.15 12.08
N VAL A 133 38.84 13.83 12.79
CA VAL A 133 38.96 15.25 13.13
C VAL A 133 38.83 15.41 14.65
N GLU A 134 39.94 15.77 15.29
CA GLU A 134 39.99 16.04 16.73
C GLU A 134 39.58 17.48 17.04
N ASP A 135 40.17 18.44 16.32
CA ASP A 135 39.88 19.86 16.42
C ASP A 135 39.29 20.38 15.10
N HIS A 136 38.04 20.85 15.16
CA HIS A 136 37.32 21.37 14.01
C HIS A 136 37.93 22.69 13.49
N VAL A 137 38.43 23.57 14.36
CA VAL A 137 38.96 24.88 13.95
C VAL A 137 40.26 24.69 13.17
N ASP A 138 41.15 23.84 13.67
CA ASP A 138 42.40 23.53 12.99
C ASP A 138 42.15 22.83 11.65
N PHE A 139 41.13 21.95 11.58
CA PHE A 139 40.76 21.27 10.35
C PHE A 139 40.24 22.25 9.28
N GLU A 140 39.40 23.20 9.67
CA GLU A 140 38.82 24.20 8.76
C GLU A 140 39.85 25.25 8.29
N THR A 141 40.76 25.65 9.17
CA THR A 141 41.75 26.71 8.87
C THR A 141 42.97 26.20 8.12
N ASN A 142 43.20 24.88 8.09
CA ASN A 142 44.33 24.29 7.41
C ASN A 142 44.17 24.25 5.89
N ALA A 143 44.90 25.13 5.20
CA ALA A 143 44.90 25.23 3.75
C ALA A 143 45.30 23.92 3.03
N ALA A 144 46.14 23.08 3.63
CA ALA A 144 46.54 21.82 3.03
C ALA A 144 45.38 20.81 2.97
N TYR A 145 44.53 20.77 4.01
CA TYR A 145 43.32 19.93 4.00
C TYR A 145 42.29 20.46 3.01
N GLY A 146 42.12 21.79 2.92
CA GLY A 146 41.30 22.43 1.89
C GLY A 146 41.72 21.99 0.47
N GLN A 147 43.01 22.02 0.15
CA GLN A 147 43.53 21.59 -1.15
C GLN A 147 43.27 20.11 -1.47
N ILE A 148 43.24 19.23 -0.45
CA ILE A 148 42.91 17.82 -0.65
C ILE A 148 41.43 17.68 -1.05
N ILE A 149 40.54 18.40 -0.37
CA ILE A 149 39.10 18.40 -0.67
C ILE A 149 38.83 18.97 -2.07
N GLU A 150 39.49 20.07 -2.44
CA GLU A 150 39.41 20.69 -3.77
C GLU A 150 39.84 19.72 -4.88
N LYS A 151 41.00 19.07 -4.72
CA LYS A 151 41.47 18.05 -5.66
C LYS A 151 40.49 16.89 -5.81
N GLN A 152 39.82 16.52 -4.72
CA GLN A 152 38.82 15.46 -4.76
C GLN A 152 37.56 15.88 -5.53
N ALA A 153 37.05 17.10 -5.31
CA ALA A 153 35.92 17.64 -6.09
C ALA A 153 36.24 17.66 -7.59
N GLU A 154 37.43 18.15 -7.97
CA GLU A 154 37.86 18.14 -9.37
C GLU A 154 37.97 16.73 -9.96
N SER A 155 38.53 15.79 -9.20
CA SER A 155 38.65 14.39 -9.61
C SER A 155 37.27 13.79 -9.86
N PHE A 156 36.33 14.01 -8.95
CA PHE A 156 34.95 13.55 -9.06
C PHE A 156 34.25 14.12 -10.29
N TYR A 157 34.38 15.44 -10.52
CA TYR A 157 33.86 16.07 -11.74
C TYR A 157 34.45 15.45 -13.02
N LYS A 158 35.78 15.24 -13.06
CA LYS A 158 36.45 14.65 -14.22
C LYS A 158 35.93 13.24 -14.50
N ILE A 159 35.73 12.42 -13.46
CA ILE A 159 35.21 11.05 -13.59
C ILE A 159 33.81 11.04 -14.19
N ILE A 160 32.90 11.87 -13.69
CA ILE A 160 31.52 11.96 -14.20
C ILE A 160 31.51 12.45 -15.65
N ASN A 161 32.23 13.55 -15.92
CA ASN A 161 32.21 14.19 -17.23
C ASN A 161 32.84 13.30 -18.32
N GLN A 162 33.88 12.53 -17.98
CA GLN A 162 34.53 11.59 -18.90
C GLN A 162 33.84 10.24 -18.99
N LYS A 163 32.83 9.98 -18.13
CA LYS A 163 32.17 8.67 -18.00
C LYS A 163 33.19 7.54 -17.86
N THR A 164 34.19 7.73 -16.99
CA THR A 164 35.30 6.80 -16.83
C THR A 164 34.74 5.42 -16.47
N LYS A 165 35.17 4.40 -17.23
CA LYS A 165 34.80 3.01 -16.95
C LYS A 165 35.62 2.50 -15.77
N MET A 166 34.94 2.06 -14.73
CA MET A 166 35.56 1.37 -13.60
C MET A 166 35.83 -0.09 -13.95
N LEU A 167 36.86 -0.66 -13.35
CA LEU A 167 37.13 -2.10 -13.46
C LEU A 167 36.00 -2.90 -12.78
N PRO A 168 35.65 -4.08 -13.30
CA PRO A 168 34.60 -4.90 -12.70
C PRO A 168 35.02 -5.40 -11.33
N VAL A 169 34.15 -5.21 -10.34
CA VAL A 169 34.32 -5.69 -8.96
C VAL A 169 33.45 -6.94 -8.72
N SER A 170 33.86 -7.80 -7.80
CA SER A 170 33.15 -9.07 -7.49
C SER A 170 31.66 -8.86 -7.19
N ASN A 171 31.31 -7.81 -6.46
CA ASN A 171 29.92 -7.45 -6.13
C ASN A 171 29.07 -7.16 -7.38
N SER A 172 29.65 -6.47 -8.37
CA SER A 172 28.96 -6.12 -9.63
C SER A 172 28.60 -7.36 -10.46
N ILE A 173 29.43 -8.40 -10.40
CA ILE A 173 29.23 -9.65 -11.14
C ILE A 173 28.21 -10.55 -10.44
N ILE A 174 28.28 -10.66 -9.12
CA ILE A 174 27.39 -11.51 -8.32
C ILE A 174 25.95 -11.00 -8.38
N ARG A 175 25.74 -9.67 -8.39
CA ARG A 175 24.43 -9.05 -8.58
C ARG A 175 23.70 -9.55 -9.83
N ASN A 176 24.39 -9.59 -10.98
CA ASN A 176 23.76 -10.02 -12.24
C ASN A 176 23.25 -11.46 -12.19
N ASN A 177 23.85 -12.30 -11.36
CA ASN A 177 23.53 -13.72 -11.24
C ASN A 177 22.53 -14.04 -10.11
N VAL A 178 22.55 -13.30 -8.99
CA VAL A 178 21.78 -13.63 -7.76
C VAL A 178 20.56 -12.72 -7.55
N LEU A 179 20.58 -11.47 -8.01
CA LEU A 179 19.46 -10.53 -7.76
C LEU A 179 18.30 -10.65 -8.75
N ARG A 180 18.42 -11.47 -9.80
CA ARG A 180 17.29 -11.81 -10.69
C ARG A 180 16.19 -12.63 -10.00
N SER A 181 16.47 -13.23 -8.85
CA SER A 181 15.54 -14.12 -8.14
C SER A 181 14.72 -13.46 -7.04
N ALA A 182 14.87 -12.15 -6.77
CA ALA A 182 14.16 -11.48 -5.67
C ALA A 182 13.82 -10.02 -5.98
N SER A 183 13.18 -9.75 -7.12
CA SER A 183 12.31 -8.57 -7.19
C SER A 183 11.16 -8.83 -6.23
N ILE A 184 11.09 -8.04 -5.15
CA ILE A 184 9.88 -8.00 -4.33
C ILE A 184 8.84 -7.32 -5.21
N ASP A 185 7.99 -8.12 -5.86
CA ASP A 185 6.84 -7.63 -6.59
C ASP A 185 5.81 -7.14 -5.57
N LEU A 186 6.06 -5.95 -5.01
CA LEU A 186 5.13 -5.28 -4.10
C LEU A 186 3.84 -5.04 -4.87
N THR A 187 2.71 -5.44 -4.29
CA THR A 187 1.41 -5.06 -4.81
C THR A 187 1.26 -3.52 -4.78
N PRO A 188 0.42 -2.93 -5.64
CA PRO A 188 0.17 -1.48 -5.61
C PRO A 188 -0.20 -0.95 -4.22
N GLN A 189 -0.89 -1.78 -3.42
CA GLN A 189 -1.30 -1.48 -2.05
C GLN A 189 -0.13 -1.52 -1.06
N GLU A 190 0.78 -2.50 -1.16
CA GLU A 190 2.00 -2.55 -0.32
C GLU A 190 2.96 -1.41 -0.70
N SER A 191 3.07 -1.10 -1.99
CA SER A 191 3.83 0.06 -2.48
C SER A 191 3.24 1.38 -1.96
N GLU A 192 1.92 1.54 -1.86
CA GLU A 192 1.27 2.71 -1.26
C GLU A 192 1.43 2.80 0.26
N GLN A 193 1.42 1.67 0.98
CA GLN A 193 1.71 1.64 2.42
C GLN A 193 3.19 1.88 2.74
N LEU A 194 4.07 1.70 1.76
CA LEU A 194 5.50 1.89 1.89
C LEU A 194 5.98 3.23 1.30
N SER A 195 5.20 3.81 0.38
CA SER A 195 5.49 5.10 -0.26
C SER A 195 4.71 6.25 0.37
N MET A 196 5.34 7.44 0.31
CA MET A 196 4.84 8.83 0.24
C MET A 196 3.73 9.32 1.19
N TYR A 197 2.74 8.51 1.55
CA TYR A 197 1.56 8.89 2.31
C TYR A 197 1.56 8.38 3.74
N VAL A 198 2.34 7.35 4.05
CA VAL A 198 2.43 6.83 5.44
C VAL A 198 3.21 7.76 6.37
N SER A 199 4.07 8.62 5.80
CA SER A 199 4.80 9.64 6.54
C SER A 199 3.94 10.85 6.93
N ASP A 200 2.78 11.03 6.28
CA ASP A 200 1.91 12.16 6.50
C ASP A 200 0.71 11.71 7.34
N ASP A 201 0.88 11.75 8.67
CA ASP A 201 -0.14 11.37 9.65
C ASP A 201 -1.50 12.03 9.38
N THR A 202 -1.50 13.21 8.73
CA THR A 202 -2.73 13.92 8.35
C THR A 202 -3.42 13.29 7.15
N TYR A 203 -2.67 12.83 6.14
CA TYR A 203 -3.20 12.16 4.97
C TYR A 203 -3.74 10.77 5.32
N VAL A 204 -3.01 9.99 6.13
CA VAL A 204 -3.48 8.66 6.58
C VAL A 204 -4.75 8.77 7.42
N LYS A 205 -4.84 9.78 8.29
CA LYS A 205 -6.07 10.05 9.07
C LYS A 205 -7.23 10.42 8.18
N LYS A 206 -7.02 11.35 7.24
CA LYS A 206 -8.07 11.78 6.31
C LYS A 206 -8.53 10.64 5.40
N GLN A 207 -7.61 9.80 4.92
CA GLN A 207 -7.95 8.64 4.09
C GLN A 207 -8.69 7.56 4.89
N LYS A 208 -8.37 7.38 6.18
CA LYS A 208 -9.13 6.48 7.07
C LYS A 208 -10.54 7.02 7.34
N GLU A 209 -10.67 8.31 7.60
CA GLU A 209 -11.96 8.99 7.75
C GLU A 209 -12.77 8.88 6.45
N ASP A 210 -12.16 9.13 5.30
CA ASP A 210 -12.79 9.01 3.98
C ASP A 210 -13.23 7.55 3.69
N ILE A 211 -12.41 6.54 4.03
CA ILE A 211 -12.78 5.13 3.90
C ILE A 211 -13.93 4.78 4.84
N GLU A 212 -13.93 5.31 6.06
CA GLU A 212 -14.99 5.08 7.05
C GLU A 212 -16.30 5.76 6.64
N GLU A 213 -16.23 6.98 6.10
CA GLU A 213 -17.37 7.69 5.50
C GLU A 213 -17.89 6.95 4.27
N LEU A 214 -17.02 6.52 3.36
CA LEU A 214 -17.40 5.71 2.20
C LEU A 214 -18.02 4.38 2.63
N ALA A 215 -17.50 3.73 3.67
CA ALA A 215 -18.08 2.51 4.21
C ALA A 215 -19.45 2.77 4.86
N GLN A 216 -19.64 3.90 5.55
CA GLN A 216 -20.94 4.32 6.07
C GLN A 216 -21.93 4.67 4.95
N ILE A 217 -21.48 5.32 3.88
CA ILE A 217 -22.30 5.64 2.71
C ILE A 217 -22.68 4.37 1.97
N PHE A 218 -21.73 3.44 1.74
CA PHE A 218 -22.02 2.15 1.12
C PHE A 218 -22.94 1.30 2.00
N LYS A 219 -22.74 1.28 3.32
CA LYS A 219 -23.64 0.61 4.26
C LYS A 219 -25.03 1.27 4.29
N GLY A 220 -25.09 2.59 4.16
CA GLY A 220 -26.34 3.35 4.02
C GLY A 220 -27.06 3.09 2.70
N MET A 221 -26.33 3.01 1.59
CA MET A 221 -26.88 2.68 0.27
C MET A 221 -27.29 1.21 0.17
N LEU A 222 -26.54 0.28 0.76
CA LEU A 222 -26.94 -1.13 0.94
C LEU A 222 -28.17 -1.24 1.85
N GLY A 223 -28.23 -0.48 2.95
CA GLY A 223 -29.42 -0.39 3.81
C GLY A 223 -30.65 0.17 3.09
N SER A 224 -30.44 1.02 2.08
CA SER A 224 -31.51 1.60 1.26
C SER A 224 -31.97 0.64 0.15
N GLN A 225 -31.07 -0.10 -0.49
CA GLN A 225 -31.41 -1.10 -1.51
C GLN A 225 -32.06 -2.38 -0.94
N VAL A 226 -31.81 -2.71 0.33
CA VAL A 226 -32.46 -3.88 0.96
C VAL A 226 -33.96 -3.66 1.14
N ASN A 227 -34.47 -2.42 1.19
CA ASN A 227 -35.90 -2.18 1.37
C ASN A 227 -36.74 -2.28 0.07
N ASP A 228 -36.15 -2.11 -1.12
CA ASP A 228 -36.91 -2.19 -2.38
C ASP A 228 -37.16 -3.63 -2.84
N ASN A 229 -36.19 -4.55 -2.68
CA ASN A 229 -36.37 -5.95 -3.11
C ASN A 229 -37.39 -6.74 -2.27
N HIS A 230 -37.73 -6.27 -1.06
CA HIS A 230 -38.69 -6.96 -0.20
C HIS A 230 -40.14 -6.75 -0.67
N GLN A 231 -40.43 -5.62 -1.32
CA GLN A 231 -41.76 -5.40 -1.89
C GLN A 231 -41.98 -6.21 -3.17
N GLU A 232 -40.92 -6.59 -3.90
CA GLU A 232 -41.03 -7.41 -5.10
C GLU A 232 -41.63 -8.79 -4.83
N PHE A 233 -41.26 -9.44 -3.72
CA PHE A 233 -41.82 -10.75 -3.36
C PHE A 233 -43.32 -10.67 -3.05
N ILE A 234 -43.75 -9.64 -2.30
CA ILE A 234 -45.17 -9.43 -1.98
C ILE A 234 -45.96 -9.12 -3.25
N ARG A 235 -45.41 -8.31 -4.17
CA ARG A 235 -46.07 -7.99 -5.45
C ARG A 235 -46.24 -9.25 -6.30
N ASN A 236 -45.18 -10.03 -6.50
CA ASN A 236 -45.23 -11.24 -7.32
C ASN A 236 -46.16 -12.31 -6.74
N LEU A 237 -46.27 -12.43 -5.41
CA LEU A 237 -47.22 -13.31 -4.75
C LEU A 237 -48.67 -12.89 -4.96
N LYS A 238 -48.95 -11.57 -4.96
CA LYS A 238 -50.30 -11.04 -5.22
C LYS A 238 -50.73 -11.21 -6.67
N GLU A 239 -49.80 -11.05 -7.62
CA GLU A 239 -50.09 -11.16 -9.06
C GLU A 239 -50.37 -12.60 -9.51
N ASN A 240 -49.75 -13.60 -8.86
CA ASN A 240 -49.87 -15.01 -9.23
C ASN A 240 -50.81 -15.81 -8.30
N PHE A 241 -51.66 -15.13 -7.53
CA PHE A 241 -52.59 -15.76 -6.59
C PHE A 241 -53.91 -16.17 -7.27
N HIS A 242 -54.17 -17.48 -7.29
CA HIS A 242 -55.40 -18.06 -7.83
C HIS A 242 -56.26 -18.60 -6.68
N PRO A 243 -57.42 -17.97 -6.39
CA PRO A 243 -58.22 -18.32 -5.22
C PRO A 243 -58.90 -19.68 -5.37
N LEU A 244 -58.71 -20.55 -4.38
CA LEU A 244 -59.42 -21.81 -4.22
C LEU A 244 -60.60 -21.62 -3.25
N LYS A 245 -61.83 -21.93 -3.69
CA LYS A 245 -63.03 -21.82 -2.86
C LYS A 245 -62.90 -22.72 -1.62
N GLU A 246 -63.17 -22.15 -0.44
CA GLU A 246 -63.11 -22.81 0.89
C GLU A 246 -61.72 -23.19 1.43
N PHE A 247 -60.64 -22.54 0.97
CA PHE A 247 -59.31 -22.76 1.54
C PHE A 247 -58.87 -21.62 2.48
N LYS A 248 -58.49 -21.98 3.71
CA LYS A 248 -57.85 -21.08 4.68
C LYS A 248 -56.52 -21.66 5.11
N ALA A 249 -55.45 -20.88 5.02
CA ALA A 249 -54.12 -21.29 5.46
C ALA A 249 -53.21 -20.10 5.75
N ILE A 250 -52.37 -20.23 6.77
CA ILE A 250 -51.33 -19.28 7.13
C ILE A 250 -49.97 -19.95 6.94
N TYR A 251 -49.13 -19.39 6.06
CA TYR A 251 -47.76 -19.83 5.83
C TYR A 251 -46.79 -18.81 6.41
N ALA A 252 -45.78 -19.26 7.15
CA ALA A 252 -44.65 -18.44 7.57
C ALA A 252 -43.38 -19.01 6.96
N ILE A 253 -42.67 -18.20 6.18
CA ILE A 253 -41.45 -18.60 5.50
C ILE A 253 -40.31 -17.73 6.06
N THR A 254 -39.44 -18.34 6.86
CA THR A 254 -38.23 -17.70 7.38
C THR A 254 -37.10 -17.81 6.36
N ILE A 255 -36.57 -16.66 5.94
CA ILE A 255 -35.42 -16.55 5.05
C ILE A 255 -34.17 -16.49 5.93
N THR A 256 -33.36 -17.55 5.91
CA THR A 256 -32.22 -17.71 6.82
C THR A 256 -31.11 -16.68 6.58
N ASP A 257 -30.94 -16.21 5.34
CA ASP A 257 -29.82 -15.31 4.99
C ASP A 257 -30.09 -13.85 5.39
N THR A 258 -31.37 -13.48 5.53
CA THR A 258 -31.79 -12.12 5.90
C THR A 258 -32.45 -12.06 7.27
N ASP A 259 -32.59 -13.21 7.94
CA ASP A 259 -33.26 -13.41 9.24
C ASP A 259 -34.64 -12.75 9.31
N LYS A 260 -35.40 -12.82 8.20
CA LYS A 260 -36.74 -12.23 8.07
C LYS A 260 -37.77 -13.32 7.80
N THR A 261 -38.93 -13.19 8.41
CA THR A 261 -40.06 -14.10 8.21
C THR A 261 -41.14 -13.43 7.36
N LEU A 262 -41.48 -14.07 6.23
CA LEU A 262 -42.58 -13.67 5.36
C LEU A 262 -43.84 -14.46 5.75
N VAL A 263 -44.89 -13.76 6.15
CA VAL A 263 -46.18 -14.35 6.51
C VAL A 263 -47.17 -14.16 5.35
N ILE A 264 -47.80 -15.25 4.93
CA ILE A 264 -48.77 -15.32 3.83
C ILE A 264 -50.06 -15.91 4.39
N GLU A 265 -51.11 -15.10 4.47
CA GLU A 265 -52.44 -15.48 4.94
C GLU A 265 -53.38 -15.59 3.75
N VAL A 266 -53.94 -16.79 3.56
CA VAL A 266 -54.95 -17.07 2.55
C VAL A 266 -56.27 -17.31 3.27
N ASP A 267 -57.29 -16.48 3.01
CA ASP A 267 -58.66 -16.65 3.47
C ASP A 267 -59.63 -16.64 2.28
N GLY A 268 -59.70 -17.77 1.57
CA GLY A 268 -60.51 -17.97 0.38
C GLY A 268 -60.11 -17.04 -0.78
N ILE A 269 -60.76 -15.89 -0.86
CA ILE A 269 -60.56 -14.88 -1.92
C ILE A 269 -59.57 -13.79 -1.48
N LYS A 270 -59.30 -13.66 -0.17
CA LYS A 270 -58.41 -12.63 0.37
C LYS A 270 -57.01 -13.19 0.61
N LEU A 271 -56.01 -12.49 0.08
CA LEU A 271 -54.59 -12.74 0.33
C LEU A 271 -54.00 -11.56 1.09
N ASN A 272 -53.37 -11.84 2.23
CA ASN A 272 -52.61 -10.85 2.99
C ASN A 272 -51.17 -11.34 3.16
N CYS A 273 -50.20 -10.54 2.73
CA CYS A 273 -48.78 -10.89 2.81
C CYS A 273 -48.01 -9.76 3.48
N PHE A 274 -47.25 -10.07 4.53
CA PHE A 274 -46.43 -9.09 5.25
C PHE A 274 -45.19 -9.75 5.85
N TYR A 275 -44.17 -8.93 6.15
CA TYR A 275 -43.00 -9.38 6.91
C TYR A 275 -43.24 -9.19 8.39
N GLY A 276 -43.02 -10.23 9.19
CA GLY A 276 -43.23 -10.22 10.63
C GLY A 276 -43.26 -11.61 11.23
N GLU A 277 -43.50 -11.68 12.53
CA GLU A 277 -43.68 -12.94 13.25
C GLU A 277 -45.16 -13.11 13.62
N LYS A 278 -45.68 -14.31 13.37
CA LYS A 278 -47.03 -14.72 13.78
C LYS A 278 -46.91 -16.10 14.41
N GLU A 279 -47.50 -16.27 15.58
CA GLU A 279 -47.40 -17.52 16.35
C GLU A 279 -48.38 -18.60 15.88
N ASP A 280 -49.48 -18.20 15.23
CA ASP A 280 -50.55 -19.10 14.76
C ASP A 280 -50.42 -19.35 13.25
N VAL A 281 -49.64 -20.37 12.87
CA VAL A 281 -49.24 -20.66 11.49
C VAL A 281 -49.45 -22.15 11.18
N ASP A 282 -50.11 -22.45 10.06
CA ASP A 282 -50.39 -23.83 9.61
C ASP A 282 -49.15 -24.53 9.04
N VAL A 283 -48.25 -23.77 8.41
CA VAL A 283 -47.00 -24.25 7.82
C VAL A 283 -45.88 -23.24 8.08
N ASN A 284 -44.87 -23.64 8.84
CA ASN A 284 -43.64 -22.90 9.05
C ASN A 284 -42.52 -23.50 8.19
N ALA A 285 -42.01 -22.75 7.22
CA ALA A 285 -40.93 -23.15 6.33
C ALA A 285 -39.68 -22.29 6.57
N LYS A 286 -38.50 -22.89 6.43
CA LYS A 286 -37.22 -22.17 6.42
C LYS A 286 -36.47 -22.45 5.14
N THR A 287 -35.94 -21.40 4.51
CA THR A 287 -35.24 -21.48 3.24
C THR A 287 -34.25 -20.31 3.06
N THR A 288 -33.41 -20.37 2.03
CA THR A 288 -32.47 -19.29 1.67
C THR A 288 -33.10 -18.33 0.67
N TYR A 289 -32.51 -17.14 0.51
CA TYR A 289 -32.99 -16.11 -0.41
C TYR A 289 -33.02 -16.60 -1.86
N ASP A 290 -32.01 -17.36 -2.27
CA ASP A 290 -31.92 -17.91 -3.62
C ASP A 290 -33.03 -18.91 -3.95
N ILE A 291 -33.44 -19.70 -2.95
CA ILE A 291 -34.46 -20.72 -3.12
C ILE A 291 -35.85 -20.08 -3.21
N ILE A 292 -36.16 -19.13 -2.33
CA ILE A 292 -37.46 -18.43 -2.39
C ILE A 292 -37.61 -17.63 -3.69
N ASN A 293 -36.52 -17.03 -4.19
CA ASN A 293 -36.53 -16.35 -5.47
C ASN A 293 -36.77 -17.33 -6.65
N LYS A 294 -36.18 -18.53 -6.62
CA LYS A 294 -36.45 -19.61 -7.59
C LYS A 294 -37.90 -20.10 -7.55
N ILE A 295 -38.53 -20.07 -6.37
CA ILE A 295 -39.93 -20.47 -6.20
C ILE A 295 -40.87 -19.42 -6.79
N ILE A 296 -40.65 -18.15 -6.44
CA ILE A 296 -41.49 -17.04 -6.91
C ILE A 296 -41.32 -16.77 -8.41
N SER A 297 -40.17 -17.11 -9.00
CA SER A 297 -39.93 -17.05 -10.46
C SER A 297 -40.43 -18.28 -11.24
N GLY A 298 -41.10 -19.24 -10.57
CA GLY A 298 -41.66 -20.42 -11.22
C GLY A 298 -40.64 -21.47 -11.67
N ARG A 299 -39.34 -21.29 -11.36
CA ARG A 299 -38.27 -22.25 -11.69
C ARG A 299 -38.29 -23.49 -10.78
N MET A 300 -38.92 -23.38 -9.62
CA MET A 300 -39.03 -24.45 -8.64
C MET A 300 -40.36 -24.36 -7.88
N THR A 301 -40.93 -25.49 -7.48
CA THR A 301 -42.15 -25.52 -6.65
C THR A 301 -41.80 -25.70 -5.18
N MET A 302 -42.66 -25.24 -4.26
CA MET A 302 -42.47 -25.44 -2.82
C MET A 302 -42.35 -26.93 -2.47
N GLN A 303 -43.15 -27.78 -3.12
CA GLN A 303 -43.06 -29.22 -2.95
C GLN A 303 -41.69 -29.78 -3.40
N ARG A 304 -41.17 -29.33 -4.55
CA ARG A 304 -39.87 -29.80 -5.06
C ARG A 304 -38.74 -29.36 -4.15
N ALA A 305 -38.75 -28.11 -3.68
CA ALA A 305 -37.76 -27.57 -2.74
C ALA A 305 -37.76 -28.34 -1.41
N PHE A 306 -38.94 -28.76 -0.93
CA PHE A 306 -39.04 -29.60 0.26
C PHE A 306 -38.49 -31.02 0.02
N MET A 307 -38.77 -31.62 -1.14
CA MET A 307 -38.29 -32.96 -1.48
C MET A 307 -36.77 -33.03 -1.74
N SER A 308 -36.15 -31.95 -2.22
CA SER A 308 -34.70 -31.87 -2.43
C SER A 308 -33.91 -31.59 -1.15
N GLY A 309 -34.58 -31.26 -0.04
CA GLY A 309 -33.95 -30.88 1.23
C GLY A 309 -33.51 -29.42 1.30
N ASP A 310 -33.74 -28.66 0.23
CA ASP A 310 -33.41 -27.23 0.11
C ASP A 310 -34.36 -26.34 0.95
N LEU A 311 -35.57 -26.81 1.21
CA LEU A 311 -36.55 -26.16 2.08
C LEU A 311 -36.93 -27.09 3.23
N THR A 312 -36.83 -26.59 4.45
CA THR A 312 -37.32 -27.32 5.64
C THR A 312 -38.70 -26.80 6.01
N ALA A 313 -39.67 -27.68 6.23
CA ALA A 313 -41.03 -27.27 6.61
C ALA A 313 -41.55 -28.08 7.80
N LYS A 314 -42.26 -27.40 8.71
CA LYS A 314 -42.95 -27.97 9.88
C LYS A 314 -44.40 -27.49 9.84
N GLY A 315 -45.36 -28.42 9.92
CA GLY A 315 -46.79 -28.11 9.91
C GLY A 315 -47.59 -29.07 9.04
N ASN A 316 -48.72 -28.60 8.51
CA ASN A 316 -49.61 -29.42 7.71
C ASN A 316 -49.09 -29.60 6.27
N PHE A 317 -48.50 -30.77 5.98
CA PHE A 317 -47.94 -31.09 4.66
C PHE A 317 -48.96 -31.09 3.52
N LYS A 318 -50.25 -31.28 3.81
CA LYS A 318 -51.31 -31.18 2.80
C LYS A 318 -51.45 -29.73 2.35
N THR A 319 -51.44 -28.80 3.29
CA THR A 319 -51.46 -27.35 3.07
C THR A 319 -50.23 -26.88 2.28
N LEU A 320 -49.04 -27.44 2.57
CA LEU A 320 -47.83 -27.14 1.79
C LEU A 320 -47.94 -27.53 0.31
N ARG A 321 -48.58 -28.66 -0.02
CA ARG A 321 -48.84 -29.04 -1.43
C ARG A 321 -49.89 -28.17 -2.09
N THR A 322 -50.87 -27.69 -1.32
CA THR A 322 -51.89 -26.76 -1.82
C THR A 322 -51.31 -25.37 -2.10
N PHE A 323 -50.17 -24.99 -1.50
CA PHE A 323 -49.47 -23.75 -1.84
C PHE A 323 -49.17 -23.65 -3.33
N ASP A 324 -48.59 -24.71 -3.94
CA ASP A 324 -48.27 -24.74 -5.38
C ASP A 324 -49.53 -24.74 -6.28
N GLN A 325 -50.71 -25.04 -5.73
CA GLN A 325 -51.98 -24.98 -6.45
C GLN A 325 -52.61 -23.57 -6.40
N VAL A 326 -52.44 -22.88 -5.27
CA VAL A 326 -52.93 -21.52 -5.01
C VAL A 326 -52.03 -20.47 -5.67
N PHE A 327 -50.71 -20.70 -5.71
CA PHE A 327 -49.74 -19.80 -6.32
C PHE A 327 -49.16 -20.44 -7.58
N GLN A 328 -49.66 -20.02 -8.74
CA GLN A 328 -49.21 -20.51 -10.04
C GLN A 328 -48.26 -19.50 -10.65
N PHE A 329 -46.97 -19.62 -10.35
CA PHE A 329 -45.94 -18.76 -10.92
C PHE A 329 -45.62 -19.20 -12.35
N ASN A 330 -45.92 -18.34 -13.33
CA ASN A 330 -45.45 -18.54 -14.70
C ASN A 330 -43.94 -18.28 -14.76
N ILE A 331 -43.23 -19.08 -15.56
CA ILE A 331 -41.79 -18.90 -15.78
C ILE A 331 -41.59 -17.53 -16.45
N LEU A 332 -40.97 -16.60 -15.74
CA LEU A 332 -40.50 -15.31 -16.24
C LEU A 332 -39.06 -15.41 -16.77
#